data_AF-A0A9X3TU02-F1
#
_entry.id   AF-A0A9X3TU02-F1
#
_cell.length_a   1.000
_cell.length_b   1.000
_cell.length_c   1.000
_cell.angle_alpha   90.00
_cell.angle_beta   90.00
_cell.angle_gamma   90.00
#
_symmetry.space_group_name_H-M   'P 1'
#
loop_
_entity.id
_entity.type
_entity.pdbx_description
1 polymer ?
#
loop_
_entity_poly.entity_id
_entity_poly.type
_entity_poly.pdbx_seq_one_letter_code
_entity_poly.pdbx_strand_id
1 'polypeptide(L)' 'MKVIRKNPDNVAPPIGVYTHLSIIPRDADLLVLSGQVGTDLDGKIIFG' A
#
# COMPACT_ATOMS: atom_id res chain seq x y z
N MET A 1 -9.52 17.21 0.33
CA MET A 1 -9.90 15.84 -0.08
C MET A 1 -8.92 14.84 0.53
N LYS A 2 -9.38 13.65 0.96
CA LYS A 2 -8.56 12.68 1.73
C LYS A 2 -8.78 11.27 1.20
N VAL A 3 -7.74 10.44 1.26
CA VAL A 3 -7.85 8.98 1.04
C VAL A 3 -8.75 8.36 2.10
N ILE A 4 -9.79 7.64 1.68
CA ILE A 4 -10.70 6.91 2.59
C ILE A 4 -10.33 5.43 2.55
N ARG A 5 -10.19 4.81 3.72
CA ARG A 5 -9.97 3.36 3.85
C ARG A 5 -11.20 2.70 4.46
N LYS A 6 -11.62 1.55 3.93
CA LYS A 6 -12.83 0.85 4.38
C LYS A 6 -12.63 -0.66 4.47
N ASN A 7 -13.26 -1.25 5.47
CA ASN A 7 -13.47 -2.69 5.63
C ASN A 7 -14.98 -2.92 5.68
N PRO A 8 -15.61 -3.48 4.63
CA PRO A 8 -17.04 -3.73 4.63
C PRO A 8 -17.44 -4.75 5.70
N ASP A 9 -18.56 -4.49 6.39
CA ASP A 9 -19.03 -5.33 7.52
C ASP A 9 -19.48 -6.74 7.08
N ASN A 10 -19.77 -6.94 5.80
CA ASN A 10 -20.15 -8.22 5.20
C ASN A 10 -18.95 -9.03 4.68
N VAL A 11 -17.72 -8.62 5.00
CA VAL A 11 -16.47 -9.33 4.66
C VAL A 11 -15.73 -9.65 5.96
N ALA A 12 -15.02 -10.77 5.99
CA ALA A 12 -14.19 -11.13 7.14
C ALA A 12 -13.17 -10.00 7.46
N PRO A 13 -12.89 -9.73 8.75
CA PRO A 13 -11.89 -8.73 9.14
C PRO A 13 -10.49 -9.04 8.58
N PRO A 14 -9.66 -8.02 8.29
CA PRO A 14 -8.30 -8.25 7.84
C PRO A 14 -7.46 -8.96 8.91
N ILE A 15 -6.74 -10.03 8.52
CA ILE A 15 -5.84 -10.82 9.40
C ILE A 15 -4.53 -10.09 9.76
N GLY A 16 -4.34 -8.86 9.29
CA GLY A 16 -3.13 -8.08 9.51
C GLY A 16 -3.37 -6.59 9.26
N VAL A 17 -2.27 -5.83 9.16
CA VAL A 17 -2.32 -4.37 9.02
C VAL A 17 -2.58 -3.96 7.57
N TYR A 18 -3.81 -4.21 7.10
CA TYR A 18 -4.30 -3.75 5.80
C TYR A 18 -5.78 -3.37 5.86
N THR A 19 -6.27 -2.77 4.78
CA THR A 19 -7.70 -2.45 4.59
C THR A 19 -8.19 -3.00 3.26
N HIS A 20 -9.41 -3.52 3.21
CA HIS A 20 -9.98 -4.10 1.99
C HIS A 20 -10.09 -3.12 0.83
N LEU A 21 -10.31 -1.84 1.12
CA LEU A 21 -10.51 -0.80 0.11
C LEU A 21 -9.73 0.48 0.46
N SER A 22 -9.18 1.13 -0.57
CA SER A 22 -8.71 2.51 -0.54
C SER A 22 -9.41 3.31 -1.65
N ILE A 23 -10.10 4.38 -1.28
CA ILE A 23 -10.79 5.29 -2.20
C ILE A 23 -9.92 6.54 -2.34
N ILE A 24 -9.38 6.76 -3.53
CA ILE A 24 -8.51 7.88 -3.86
C ILE A 24 -9.35 9.03 -4.43
N PRO A 25 -9.10 10.30 -4.03
CA PRO A 25 -9.80 11.43 -4.62
C PRO A 25 -9.52 11.58 -6.12
N ARG A 26 -10.51 12.08 -6.87
CA ARG A 26 -10.45 12.11 -8.34
C ARG A 26 -9.35 13.00 -8.91
N ASP A 27 -9.01 14.09 -8.23
CA ASP A 27 -8.03 15.10 -8.62
C ASP A 27 -6.64 14.84 -8.04
N ALA A 28 -6.41 13.68 -7.41
CA ALA A 28 -5.12 13.34 -6.85
C ALA A 28 -4.17 12.81 -7.93
N ASP A 29 -2.92 13.26 -7.90
CA ASP A 29 -1.86 12.59 -8.63
C ASP A 29 -1.59 11.19 -8.06
N LEU A 30 -1.38 10.22 -8.96
CA LEU A 30 -1.01 8.87 -8.59
C LEU A 30 0.49 8.66 -8.77
N LEU A 31 1.20 8.51 -7.66
CA LEU A 31 2.58 8.03 -7.67
C LEU A 31 2.59 6.51 -7.65
N VAL A 32 3.10 5.89 -8.71
CA VAL A 32 3.24 4.43 -8.82
C VAL A 32 4.71 4.07 -8.70
N LEU A 33 5.04 3.28 -7.67
CA LEU A 33 6.40 2.80 -7.41
C LEU A 33 6.52 1.34 -7.84
N SER A 34 7.67 0.97 -8.40
CA SER A 34 8.02 -0.44 -8.57
C SER A 34 8.19 -1.13 -7.21
N GLY A 35 7.98 -2.45 -7.17
CA GLY A 35 8.23 -3.25 -5.97
C GLY A 35 9.69 -3.12 -5.53
N GLN A 36 9.92 -2.93 -4.24
CA GLN A 36 11.27 -2.78 -3.68
C GLN A 36 11.82 -4.15 -3.26
N VAL A 37 13.11 -4.36 -3.54
CA VAL A 37 13.90 -5.47 -3.02
C VAL A 37 14.92 -4.94 -2.02
N GLY A 38 15.36 -5.77 -1.08
CA GLY A 38 16.31 -5.37 -0.04
C GLY A 38 17.73 -5.18 -0.60
N THR A 39 17.97 -4.07 -1.29
CA THR A 39 19.29 -3.68 -1.80
C THR A 39 19.74 -2.37 -1.17
N ASP A 40 21.05 -2.20 -1.03
CA ASP A 40 21.64 -0.89 -0.75
C ASP A 40 21.62 0.03 -1.99
N LEU A 41 22.17 1.24 -1.83
CA LEU A 41 22.24 2.25 -2.89
C LEU A 41 23.13 1.83 -4.07
N ASP A 42 24.06 0.91 -3.84
CA ASP A 42 24.96 0.36 -4.85
C ASP A 42 24.36 -0.90 -5.52
N GLY A 43 23.12 -1.26 -5.16
CA GLY A 43 22.40 -2.41 -5.72
C GLY A 43 22.82 -3.76 -5.12
N LYS A 44 23.61 -3.78 -4.05
CA LYS A 44 23.99 -5.02 -3.38
C LYS A 44 22.86 -5.51 -2.49
N ILE A 45 22.53 -6.79 -2.61
CA ILE A 45 21.53 -7.44 -1.75
C ILE A 45 21.99 -7.41 -0.30
N ILE A 46 21.14 -6.86 0.57
CA ILE A 46 21.32 -6.89 2.01
C ILE A 46 20.68 -8.18 2.51
N PHE A 47 21.51 -9.17 2.82
CA PHE A 47 21.10 -10.30 3.63
C PHE A 47 21.17 -9.88 5.10
N GLY A 48 20.05 -10.04 5.81
CA GLY A 48 20.00 -9.89 7.27
C GLY A 48 20.65 -11.07 7.98
#